data_AF-A0A971DU21-F1
#
_entry.id   AF-A0A971DU21-F1
#
_cell.length_a   1.000
_cell.length_b   1.000
_cell.length_c   1.000
_cell.angle_alpha   90.00
_cell.angle_beta   90.00
_cell.angle_gamma   90.00
#
_symmetry.space_group_name_H-M   'P 1'
#
loop_
_entity.id
_entity.type
_entity.pdbx_description
1 polymer ?
#
loop_
_entity_poly.entity_id
_entity_poly.type
_entity_poly.pdbx_seq_one_letter_code
_entity_poly.pdbx_strand_id
1 'polypeptide(L)'
;MRKDQREMILDRIRAYEFAAAELNLYLDSHPGDKRAINDFNTFVKQIEALKKEYERLYGPLLNFGFGPNADQNRWQWIDDPWPWESY
;
A
#
# COMPACT_ATOMS: atom_id res chain seq x y z
N MET A 1 9.80 -16.36 -8.70
CA MET A 1 9.50 -15.28 -9.66
C MET A 1 8.20 -14.52 -9.36
N ARG A 2 6.99 -15.13 -9.33
CA ARG A 2 5.74 -14.37 -9.04
C ARG A 2 5.54 -13.98 -7.57
N LYS A 3 5.93 -14.85 -6.62
CA LYS A 3 5.91 -14.53 -5.16
C LYS A 3 6.88 -13.38 -4.82
N ASP A 4 8.06 -13.40 -5.42
CA ASP A 4 9.11 -12.41 -5.15
C ASP A 4 8.67 -10.99 -5.57
N GLN A 5 7.96 -10.85 -6.70
CA GLN A 5 7.43 -9.56 -7.14
C GLN A 5 6.28 -9.04 -6.24
N ARG A 6 5.39 -9.93 -5.77
CA ARG A 6 4.32 -9.59 -4.83
C ARG A 6 4.90 -9.04 -3.54
N GLU A 7 5.82 -9.78 -2.92
CA GLU A 7 6.48 -9.36 -1.68
C GLU A 7 7.31 -8.10 -1.87
N MET A 8 8.01 -7.94 -3.00
CA MET A 8 8.76 -6.71 -3.29
C MET A 8 7.87 -5.46 -3.34
N ILE A 9 6.67 -5.56 -3.94
CA ILE A 9 5.73 -4.44 -3.97
C ILE A 9 5.19 -4.15 -2.56
N LEU A 10 4.86 -5.19 -1.78
CA LEU A 10 4.41 -5.04 -0.39
C LEU A 10 5.49 -4.39 0.49
N ASP A 11 6.73 -4.85 0.39
CA ASP A 11 7.85 -4.30 1.16
C ASP A 11 8.11 -2.84 0.82
N ARG A 12 7.96 -2.48 -0.46
CA ARG A 12 8.09 -1.08 -0.90
C ARG A 12 6.95 -0.20 -0.38
N ILE A 13 5.71 -0.71 -0.36
CA ILE A 13 4.57 -0.04 0.26
C ILE A 13 4.87 0.21 1.74
N ARG A 14 5.25 -0.83 2.49
CA ARG A 14 5.59 -0.75 3.92
C ARG A 14 6.69 0.28 4.21
N ALA A 15 7.76 0.28 3.42
CA ALA A 15 8.87 1.21 3.58
C ALA A 15 8.44 2.67 3.38
N TYR A 16 7.62 2.95 2.36
CA TYR A 16 7.11 4.31 2.13
C TYR A 16 6.08 4.73 3.17
N GLU A 17 5.21 3.82 3.63
CA GLU A 17 4.28 4.10 4.72
C GLU A 17 5.01 4.45 6.02
N PHE A 18 6.08 3.71 6.34
CA PHE A 18 6.95 4.04 7.47
C PHE A 18 7.56 5.44 7.33
N ALA A 19 8.17 5.76 6.17
CA ALA A 19 8.76 7.08 5.94
C ALA A 19 7.72 8.22 6.02
N ALA A 20 6.51 8.01 5.50
CA ALA A 20 5.42 8.97 5.61
C ALA A 20 4.97 9.17 7.07
N ALA A 21 4.89 8.10 7.87
CA ALA A 21 4.56 8.18 9.28
C ALA A 21 5.60 8.98 10.07
N GLU A 22 6.90 8.73 9.83
CA GLU A 22 7.99 9.48 10.46
C GLU A 22 7.96 10.97 10.09
N LEU A 23 7.71 11.30 8.81
CA LEU A 23 7.56 12.68 8.38
C LEU A 23 6.34 13.37 8.98
N ASN A 24 5.22 12.65 9.11
CA ASN A 24 4.04 13.18 9.78
C ASN A 24 4.35 13.55 11.24
N LEU A 25 5.02 12.65 11.97
CA LEU A 25 5.45 12.91 13.34
C LEU A 25 6.44 14.08 13.44
N TYR A 26 7.37 14.20 12.50
CA TYR A 26 8.29 15.35 12.44
C TYR A 26 7.52 16.66 12.23
N LEU A 27 6.54 16.67 11.33
CA LEU A 27 5.73 17.85 11.00
C LEU A 27 4.85 18.34 12.15
N ASP A 28 4.48 17.47 13.11
CA ASP A 28 3.79 17.89 14.34
C ASP A 28 4.59 18.95 15.12
N SER A 29 5.92 18.90 15.04
CA SER A 29 6.83 19.87 15.67
C SER A 29 7.35 20.95 14.70
N HIS A 30 7.34 20.68 13.39
CA HIS A 30 7.85 21.58 12.34
C HIS A 30 6.82 21.85 11.23
N PRO A 31 5.64 22.42 11.54
CA PRO A 31 4.51 22.48 10.60
C PRO A 31 4.76 23.39 9.37
N GLY A 32 5.81 24.22 9.40
CA GLY A 32 6.19 25.11 8.30
C GLY A 32 7.30 24.57 7.39
N ASP A 33 7.85 23.38 7.67
CA ASP A 33 8.94 22.83 6.86
C ASP A 33 8.42 22.33 5.50
N LYS A 34 8.54 23.21 4.50
CA LYS A 34 8.07 22.95 3.13
C LYS A 34 8.73 21.72 2.48
N ARG A 35 9.96 21.36 2.88
CA ARG A 35 10.64 20.19 2.32
C ARG A 35 10.00 18.92 2.87
N ALA A 36 9.85 18.83 4.19
CA ALA A 36 9.19 17.69 4.83
C ALA A 36 7.74 17.51 4.34
N ILE A 37 7.00 18.61 4.13
CA ILE A 37 5.66 18.57 3.53
C ILE A 37 5.70 18.00 2.09
N ASN A 38 6.64 18.45 1.26
CA ASN A 38 6.77 17.98 -0.11
C ASN A 38 7.16 16.48 -0.17
N ASP A 39 8.07 16.06 0.70
CA ASP A 39 8.51 14.67 0.79
C ASP A 39 7.37 13.77 1.26
N PHE A 40 6.61 14.19 2.28
CA PHE A 40 5.42 13.49 2.75
C PHE A 40 4.40 13.31 1.62
N ASN A 41 4.07 14.39 0.91
CA ASN A 41 3.15 14.35 -0.24
C ASN A 41 3.65 13.44 -1.37
N THR A 42 4.98 13.39 -1.56
CA THR A 42 5.60 12.51 -2.55
C THR A 42 5.42 11.05 -2.14
N PHE A 43 5.70 10.69 -0.89
CA PHE A 43 5.49 9.33 -0.39
C PHE A 43 4.03 8.91 -0.47
N VAL A 44 3.08 9.77 -0.08
CA VAL A 44 1.64 9.48 -0.19
C VAL A 44 1.25 9.11 -1.62
N LYS A 45 1.71 9.87 -2.62
CA LYS A 45 1.46 9.57 -4.04
C LYS A 45 2.08 8.24 -4.48
N GLN A 46 3.29 7.94 -4.02
CA GLN A 46 3.96 6.68 -4.36
C GLN A 46 3.27 5.47 -3.71
N ILE A 47 2.81 5.60 -2.46
CA ILE A 47 2.04 4.57 -1.75
C ILE A 47 0.74 4.28 -2.52
N GLU A 48 0.00 5.32 -2.91
CA GLU A 48 -1.25 5.15 -3.67
C GLU A 48 -1.01 4.43 -5.01
N ALA A 49 0.03 4.82 -5.75
CA ALA A 49 0.38 4.18 -7.01
C ALA A 49 0.75 2.69 -6.84
N LEU A 50 1.56 2.37 -5.83
CA LEU A 50 1.97 0.99 -5.55
C LEU A 50 0.79 0.12 -5.09
N LYS A 51 -0.11 0.66 -4.25
CA LYS A 51 -1.32 -0.06 -3.82
C LYS A 51 -2.23 -0.37 -4.99
N LYS A 52 -2.46 0.59 -5.89
CA LYS A 52 -3.23 0.36 -7.12
C LYS A 52 -2.59 -0.70 -8.02
N GLU A 53 -1.26 -0.65 -8.18
CA GLU A 53 -0.54 -1.64 -8.99
C GLU A 53 -0.60 -3.04 -8.36
N TYR A 54 -0.46 -3.15 -7.04
CA TYR A 54 -0.66 -4.41 -6.34
C TYR A 54 -2.07 -4.94 -6.56
N GLU A 55 -3.10 -4.11 -6.34
CA GLU A 55 -4.50 -4.55 -6.44
C GLU A 55 -4.85 -5.01 -7.86
N ARG A 56 -4.31 -4.34 -8.87
CA ARG A 56 -4.45 -4.72 -10.28
C ARG A 56 -3.84 -6.10 -10.58
N LEU A 57 -2.74 -6.45 -9.92
CA LEU A 57 -1.98 -7.68 -10.19
C LEU A 57 -2.39 -8.88 -9.34
N TYR A 58 -2.75 -8.64 -8.09
CA TYR A 58 -2.89 -9.69 -7.08
C TYR A 58 -4.25 -9.69 -6.38
N GLY A 59 -5.12 -8.72 -6.66
CA GLY A 59 -6.41 -8.58 -5.99
C GLY A 59 -6.34 -7.63 -4.78
N PRO A 60 -7.48 -7.42 -4.11
CA PRO A 60 -7.68 -6.33 -3.15
C PRO A 60 -6.71 -6.41 -1.96
N LEU A 61 -6.09 -5.28 -1.59
CA LEU A 61 -5.26 -5.17 -0.38
C LEU A 61 -6.09 -4.89 0.86
N LEU A 62 -7.24 -4.24 0.68
CA LEU A 62 -8.15 -3.83 1.74
C LEU A 62 -9.56 -4.31 1.43
N ASN A 63 -10.30 -4.70 2.48
CA ASN A 63 -11.72 -5.10 2.39
C ASN A 63 -12.55 -4.11 1.57
N PHE A 64 -12.30 -2.82 1.83
CA PHE A 64 -12.85 -1.69 1.11
C PHE A 64 -11.67 -0.86 0.57
N GLY A 65 -11.06 -1.34 -0.51
CA GLY A 65 -9.82 -0.81 -1.09
C GLY A 65 -10.02 0.25 -2.18
N PHE A 66 -8.99 0.43 -3.00
CA PHE A 66 -8.91 1.51 -4.00
C PHE A 66 -9.57 1.16 -5.33
N GLY A 67 -10.07 -0.07 -5.50
CA GLY A 67 -10.73 -0.53 -6.72
C GLY A 67 -11.95 -1.41 -6.45
N PRO A 68 -12.88 -1.48 -7.42
CA PRO A 68 -13.95 -2.47 -7.40
C PRO A 68 -13.39 -3.88 -7.57
N ASN A 69 -14.19 -4.90 -7.25
CA ASN A 69 -13.87 -6.30 -7.56
C ASN A 69 -13.50 -6.43 -9.05
N ALA A 70 -12.31 -6.97 -9.35
CA ALA A 70 -11.81 -7.01 -10.72
C ALA A 70 -12.41 -8.18 -11.51
N ASP A 71 -12.84 -9.24 -10.82
CA ASP A 71 -13.49 -10.40 -11.42
C ASP A 71 -15.02 -10.26 -11.35
N GLN A 72 -15.72 -10.36 -12.49
CA GLN A 72 -17.18 -10.28 -12.53
C GLN A 72 -17.88 -11.55 -12.01
N ASN A 73 -17.15 -12.67 -11.93
CA ASN A 73 -17.70 -14.00 -11.64
C ASN A 73 -17.30 -14.53 -10.25
N ARG A 74 -16.39 -13.84 -9.55
CA ARG A 74 -15.85 -14.30 -8.27
C ARG A 74 -15.50 -13.14 -7.33
N TRP A 75 -15.71 -13.34 -6.03
CA TRP A 75 -15.33 -12.38 -4.99
C TRP A 75 -13.86 -12.57 -4.60
N GLN A 76 -12.98 -11.68 -5.06
CA GLN A 76 -11.52 -11.88 -4.95
C GLN A 76 -10.96 -11.72 -3.53
N TRP A 77 -11.70 -11.09 -2.61
CA TRP A 77 -11.24 -10.88 -1.23
C TRP A 77 -10.98 -12.18 -0.47
N ILE A 78 -11.67 -13.27 -0.83
CA ILE A 78 -11.52 -14.58 -0.17
C ILE A 78 -10.52 -15.50 -0.89
N ASP A 79 -9.92 -15.05 -2.01
CA ASP A 79 -9.04 -15.90 -2.83
C ASP A 79 -7.59 -15.92 -2.33
N ASP A 80 -7.16 -14.91 -1.57
CA ASP A 80 -5.83 -14.89 -0.96
C ASP A 80 -5.81 -15.79 0.29
N PRO A 81 -4.75 -16.59 0.49
CA PRO A 81 -4.68 -17.48 1.63
C PRO A 81 -4.70 -16.66 2.91
N TRP A 82 -5.67 -16.95 3.77
CA TRP A 82 -5.79 -16.22 5.01
C TRP A 82 -4.60 -16.54 5.92
N PRO A 83 -4.21 -15.61 6.81
CA PRO A 83 -3.06 -15.82 7.71
C PRO A 83 -3.17 -17.09 8.57
N TRP A 84 -4.37 -17.64 8.77
CA TRP A 84 -4.63 -18.87 9.52
C TRP A 84 -4.84 -20.12 8.65
N GLU A 85 -4.84 -20.02 7.32
CA GLU A 85 -4.92 -21.19 6.44
C GLU A 85 -3.58 -21.90 6.28
N SER A 86 -2.52 -21.39 6.93
CA SER A 86 -1.16 -21.93 6.89
C SER A 86 -0.81 -22.83 8.09
N TYR A 87 -1.81 -23.36 8.82
CA TYR A 87 -1.63 -24.28 9.95
C TYR A 87 -1.93 -25.74 9.59
#